data_AF-Q9REP8-F1
#
_entry.id   AF-Q9REP8-F1
#
_cell.length_a   1.000
_cell.length_b   1.000
_cell.length_c   1.000
_cell.angle_alpha   90.00
_cell.angle_beta   90.00
_cell.angle_gamma   90.00
#
_symmetry.space_group_name_H-M   'P 1'
#
loop_
_entity.id
_entity.type
_entity.pdbx_description
1 polymer ?
#
loop_
_entity_poly.entity_id
_entity_poly.type
_entity_poly.pdbx_seq_one_letter_code
_entity_poly.pdbx_strand_id
1 'polypeptide(L)'
;MVSRGCDPDTAAVIACKTGIASRRDPLERAIRYKTRRQTPDPVHRDSYEVGEREKSVWKPVNPQKIGAYLEAVDQYSIKTKGLSDKAVRLLKMLFRMVDFKTGRLEPTLDTICDRVGYARATVVKLLRQLQDLGFIRWIRRSER
;
A
#
# COMPACT_ATOMS: atom_id res chain seq x y z
N MET A 1 9.88 17.29 -29.15
CA MET A 1 10.17 17.44 -27.71
C MET A 1 9.15 16.64 -26.93
N VAL A 2 9.44 15.36 -26.64
CA VAL A 2 8.58 14.51 -25.79
C VAL A 2 9.42 14.09 -24.60
N SER A 3 9.48 14.97 -23.60
CA SER A 3 10.14 14.65 -22.33
C SER A 3 9.09 14.28 -21.31
N ARG A 4 9.37 13.22 -20.55
CA ARG A 4 8.82 12.79 -19.25
C ARG A 4 8.01 11.49 -19.27
N GLY A 5 8.66 10.39 -19.65
CA GLY A 5 8.53 9.16 -18.86
C GLY A 5 9.35 9.36 -17.59
N CYS A 6 8.81 9.05 -16.40
CA CYS A 6 9.59 9.12 -15.16
C CYS A 6 10.80 8.19 -15.28
N ASP A 7 12.00 8.73 -15.05
CA ASP A 7 13.25 7.98 -15.01
C ASP A 7 13.15 6.80 -14.02
N PRO A 8 13.69 5.61 -14.33
CA PRO A 8 13.65 4.45 -13.44
C PRO A 8 14.39 4.70 -12.12
N ASP A 9 15.35 5.63 -12.12
CA ASP A 9 16.00 6.15 -10.91
C ASP A 9 15.00 6.92 -10.03
N THR A 10 14.08 7.67 -10.64
CA THR A 10 12.99 8.35 -9.93
C THR A 10 12.01 7.36 -9.32
N ALA A 11 11.69 6.24 -9.99
CA ALA A 11 10.85 5.18 -9.43
C ALA A 11 11.53 4.47 -8.24
N ALA A 12 12.83 4.19 -8.33
CA ALA A 12 13.63 3.64 -7.24
C ALA A 12 13.78 4.66 -6.07
N VAL A 13 13.94 5.94 -6.38
CA VAL A 13 13.95 7.04 -5.39
C VAL A 13 12.59 7.20 -4.73
N ILE A 14 11.48 7.03 -5.46
CA ILE A 14 10.12 7.00 -4.89
C ILE A 14 9.96 5.78 -3.97
N ALA A 15 10.38 4.59 -4.39
CA ALA A 15 10.37 3.38 -3.55
C ALA A 15 11.25 3.53 -2.30
N CYS A 16 12.44 4.14 -2.43
CA CYS A 16 13.35 4.43 -1.33
C CYS A 16 12.78 5.53 -0.40
N LYS A 17 12.15 6.57 -0.95
CA LYS A 17 11.37 7.57 -0.18
C LYS A 17 10.23 6.92 0.59
N THR A 18 9.54 5.95 -0.01
CA THR A 18 8.48 5.18 0.65
C THR A 18 9.06 4.29 1.76
N GLY A 19 10.24 3.68 1.57
CA GLY A 19 10.96 2.94 2.62
C GLY A 19 11.47 3.83 3.77
N ILE A 20 11.97 5.03 3.47
CA ILE A 20 12.38 6.03 4.47
C ILE A 20 11.14 6.60 5.20
N ALA A 21 10.05 6.84 4.48
CA ALA A 21 8.75 7.16 5.06
C ALA A 21 8.29 6.04 5.99
N SER A 22 8.48 4.76 5.64
CA SER A 22 8.22 3.60 6.51
C SER A 22 8.99 3.66 7.83
N ARG A 23 10.26 4.12 7.83
CA ARG A 23 11.04 4.29 9.07
C ARG A 23 10.57 5.46 9.94
N ARG A 24 10.04 6.53 9.32
CA ARG A 24 9.46 7.70 10.02
C ARG A 24 7.96 7.53 10.30
N ASP A 25 7.37 6.45 9.81
CA ASP A 25 5.95 6.21 9.89
C ASP A 25 5.56 5.84 11.32
N PRO A 26 4.65 6.60 11.96
CA PRO A 26 4.27 6.36 13.34
C PRO A 26 3.47 5.05 13.53
N LEU A 27 3.06 4.32 12.48
CA LEU A 27 2.45 2.99 12.62
C LEU A 27 3.53 1.89 12.67
N GLU A 28 4.57 1.97 11.84
CA GLU A 28 5.71 1.04 11.85
C GLU A 28 6.54 1.14 13.14
N ARG A 29 6.67 2.37 13.68
CA ARG A 29 7.36 2.62 14.95
C ARG A 29 6.69 1.89 16.13
N ALA A 30 5.35 1.86 16.17
CA ALA A 30 4.58 1.20 17.21
C ALA A 30 4.71 -0.33 17.18
N ILE A 31 4.83 -0.95 15.99
CA ILE A 31 4.96 -2.40 15.84
C ILE A 31 6.30 -2.91 16.42
N ARG A 32 7.39 -2.12 16.33
CA ARG A 32 8.71 -2.51 16.85
C ARG A 32 8.81 -2.58 18.37
N TYR A 33 7.94 -1.89 19.10
CA TYR A 33 7.96 -1.90 20.58
C TYR A 33 7.21 -3.10 21.19
N LYS A 34 6.45 -3.88 20.40
CA LYS A 34 5.62 -5.02 20.89
C LYS A 34 6.37 -6.33 21.19
N THR A 35 7.68 -6.32 21.43
CA THR A 35 8.46 -7.57 21.75
C THR A 35 9.02 -7.61 23.18
N ARG A 36 8.57 -6.77 24.12
CA ARG A 36 9.08 -6.82 25.51
C ARG A 36 7.93 -6.87 26.53
N ARG A 37 7.81 -8.05 27.17
CA ARG A 37 7.13 -8.43 28.43
C ARG A 37 5.84 -7.65 28.78
N GLN A 38 4.72 -8.38 28.77
CA GLN A 38 3.40 -7.91 29.22
C GLN A 38 3.40 -7.57 30.73
N THR A 39 3.02 -6.35 31.04
CA THR A 39 2.38 -5.95 32.30
C THR A 39 1.00 -5.39 31.94
N PRO A 40 -0.08 -5.72 32.68
CA PRO A 40 -1.42 -5.24 32.37
C PRO A 40 -1.63 -3.81 32.90
N ASP A 41 -2.01 -2.90 31.99
CA ASP A 41 -2.62 -1.56 32.19
C ASP A 41 -1.68 -0.32 32.25
N PRO A 42 -2.09 0.91 31.81
CA PRO A 42 -3.24 1.37 31.00
C PRO A 42 -2.81 1.91 29.61
N VAL A 43 -3.79 2.16 28.75
CA VAL A 43 -3.71 2.80 27.41
C VAL A 43 -2.48 3.69 27.20
N HIS A 44 -1.58 3.27 26.30
CA HIS A 44 -0.35 3.99 25.95
C HIS A 44 -0.65 5.19 25.03
N ARG A 45 0.28 6.14 24.91
CA ARG A 45 0.17 7.28 23.95
C ARG A 45 -0.06 6.84 22.49
N ASP A 46 0.27 5.59 22.18
CA ASP A 46 0.07 4.97 20.87
C ASP A 46 -1.09 3.95 20.82
N SER A 47 -1.85 3.81 21.91
CA SER A 47 -3.10 3.08 21.97
C SER A 47 -4.22 4.03 21.53
N TYR A 48 -4.68 3.87 20.29
CA TYR A 48 -5.76 4.67 19.71
C TYR A 48 -7.03 3.84 19.57
N GLU A 49 -8.18 4.48 19.70
CA GLU A 49 -9.46 3.84 19.43
C GLU A 49 -9.63 3.57 17.93
N VAL A 50 -10.41 2.54 17.59
CA VAL A 50 -10.79 2.23 16.20
C VAL A 50 -11.47 3.48 15.59
N GLY A 51 -10.93 4.00 14.48
CA GLY A 51 -11.44 5.22 13.82
C GLY A 51 -10.56 6.48 13.93
N GLU A 52 -9.66 6.58 14.91
CA GLU A 52 -8.85 7.82 15.09
C GLU A 52 -7.67 7.93 14.12
N ARG A 53 -6.95 6.83 13.88
CA ARG A 53 -5.77 6.80 12.99
C ARG A 53 -6.12 6.84 11.50
N GLU A 54 -7.31 6.36 11.13
CA GLU A 54 -7.72 6.22 9.73
C GLU A 54 -7.69 7.55 8.99
N LYS A 55 -8.06 8.65 9.66
CA LYS A 55 -8.01 10.01 9.10
C LYS A 55 -6.60 10.46 8.71
N SER A 56 -5.55 9.97 9.39
CA SER A 56 -4.15 10.29 9.06
C SER A 56 -3.59 9.39 7.95
N VAL A 57 -4.19 8.23 7.72
CA VAL A 57 -3.73 7.24 6.73
C VAL A 57 -4.28 7.57 5.36
N TRP A 58 -5.56 7.92 5.28
CA TRP A 58 -6.21 8.25 4.02
C TRP A 58 -5.78 9.62 3.53
N LYS A 59 -5.23 9.66 2.31
CA LYS A 59 -4.83 10.90 1.64
C LYS A 59 -5.49 10.95 0.27
N PRO A 60 -6.04 12.11 -0.14
CA PRO A 60 -6.59 12.26 -1.48
C PRO A 60 -5.56 11.87 -2.53
N VAL A 61 -6.02 11.13 -3.55
CA VAL A 61 -5.19 10.70 -4.66
C VAL A 61 -5.53 11.57 -5.86
N ASN A 62 -4.53 12.22 -6.46
CA ASN A 62 -4.77 13.02 -7.66
C ASN A 62 -4.99 12.09 -8.87
N PRO A 63 -6.20 12.05 -9.47
CA PRO A 63 -6.52 11.13 -10.56
C PRO A 63 -5.67 11.37 -11.82
N GLN A 64 -5.24 12.61 -12.06
CA GLN A 64 -4.42 12.96 -13.24
C GLN A 64 -3.03 12.32 -13.20
N LYS A 65 -2.51 12.03 -12.01
CA LYS A 65 -1.16 11.46 -11.84
C LYS A 65 -1.16 9.92 -11.86
N ILE A 66 -2.33 9.28 -11.81
CA ILE A 66 -2.44 7.82 -11.70
C ILE A 66 -1.95 7.13 -12.97
N GLY A 67 -2.27 7.66 -14.15
CA GLY A 67 -1.85 7.08 -15.42
C GLY A 67 -0.31 6.97 -15.51
N ALA A 68 0.39 8.07 -15.25
CA ALA A 68 1.85 8.10 -15.24
C ALA A 68 2.45 7.18 -14.18
N TYR A 69 1.83 7.08 -13.00
CA TYR A 69 2.26 6.15 -11.96
C TYR A 69 2.12 4.69 -12.38
N LEU A 70 0.97 4.31 -12.96
CA LEU A 70 0.73 2.94 -13.41
C LEU A 70 1.63 2.55 -14.59
N GLU A 71 1.94 3.49 -15.48
CA GLU A 71 2.93 3.30 -16.54
C GLU A 71 4.34 3.06 -15.98
N ALA A 72 4.75 3.83 -14.97
CA ALA A 72 6.02 3.62 -14.29
C ALA A 72 6.10 2.24 -13.60
N VAL A 73 4.99 1.75 -13.03
CA VAL A 73 4.91 0.40 -12.47
C VAL A 73 5.05 -0.67 -13.55
N ASP A 74 4.43 -0.46 -14.71
CA ASP A 74 4.52 -1.36 -15.87
C ASP A 74 5.98 -1.47 -16.37
N GLN A 75 6.63 -0.33 -16.54
CA GLN A 75 8.05 -0.25 -16.90
C GLN A 75 8.96 -0.90 -15.85
N TYR A 76 8.69 -0.69 -14.57
CA TYR A 76 9.41 -1.35 -13.48
C TYR A 76 9.27 -2.88 -13.56
N SER A 77 8.05 -3.36 -13.82
CA SER A 77 7.76 -4.79 -14.00
C SER A 77 8.57 -5.40 -15.15
N ILE A 78 8.62 -4.72 -16.30
CA ILE A 78 9.37 -5.17 -17.48
C ILE A 78 10.88 -5.17 -17.19
N LYS A 79 11.40 -4.11 -16.57
CA LYS A 79 12.85 -3.93 -16.33
C LYS A 79 13.39 -4.88 -15.28
N THR A 80 12.74 -4.99 -14.13
CA THR A 80 13.25 -5.75 -12.98
C THR A 80 12.78 -7.20 -13.00
N LYS A 81 11.67 -7.53 -13.69
CA LYS A 81 10.98 -8.82 -13.62
C LYS A 81 10.61 -9.28 -12.19
N GLY A 82 10.73 -8.40 -11.19
CA GLY A 82 10.42 -8.66 -9.79
C GLY A 82 8.94 -8.47 -9.45
N LEU A 83 8.17 -7.89 -10.37
CA LEU A 83 6.73 -7.73 -10.24
C LEU A 83 6.02 -8.67 -11.23
N SER A 84 5.09 -9.46 -10.71
CA SER A 84 4.30 -10.36 -11.55
C SER A 84 3.22 -9.58 -12.30
N ASP A 85 2.92 -9.97 -13.54
CA ASP A 85 1.83 -9.38 -14.34
C ASP A 85 0.50 -9.34 -13.56
N LYS A 86 0.17 -10.44 -12.86
CA LYS A 86 -1.02 -10.53 -12.00
C LYS A 86 -1.01 -9.48 -10.87
N ALA A 87 0.14 -9.13 -10.32
CA ALA A 87 0.26 -8.10 -9.29
C ALA A 87 0.08 -6.69 -9.88
N VAL A 88 0.61 -6.42 -11.08
CA VAL A 88 0.35 -5.17 -11.82
C VAL A 88 -1.15 -5.03 -12.09
N ARG A 89 -1.80 -6.09 -12.58
CA ARG A 89 -3.26 -6.11 -12.83
C ARG A 89 -4.07 -5.88 -11.56
N LEU A 90 -3.69 -6.53 -10.46
CA LEU A 90 -4.31 -6.33 -9.16
C LEU A 90 -4.19 -4.86 -8.70
N LEU A 91 -2.99 -4.27 -8.81
CA LEU A 91 -2.77 -2.87 -8.45
C LEU A 91 -3.63 -1.93 -9.29
N LYS A 92 -3.67 -2.13 -10.61
CA LYS A 92 -4.55 -1.39 -11.52
C LYS A 92 -6.02 -1.48 -11.08
N MET A 93 -6.48 -2.66 -10.66
CA MET A 93 -7.85 -2.85 -10.15
C MET A 93 -8.10 -2.10 -8.83
N LEU A 94 -7.15 -2.11 -7.90
CA LEU A 94 -7.26 -1.38 -6.63
C LEU A 94 -7.45 0.13 -6.86
N PHE A 95 -6.70 0.72 -7.80
CA PHE A 95 -6.87 2.12 -8.18
C PHE A 95 -8.19 2.44 -8.88
N ARG A 96 -8.91 1.43 -9.42
CA ARG A 96 -10.27 1.65 -9.95
C ARG A 96 -11.33 1.65 -8.84
N MET A 97 -11.02 1.10 -7.67
CA MET A 97 -11.93 1.03 -6.52
C MET A 97 -11.69 2.14 -5.49
N VAL A 98 -10.56 2.85 -5.56
CA VAL A 98 -10.24 3.89 -4.59
C VAL A 98 -11.15 5.10 -4.80
N ASP A 99 -11.66 5.65 -3.69
CA ASP A 99 -12.28 6.96 -3.72
C ASP A 99 -11.19 8.03 -3.85
N PHE A 100 -11.07 8.69 -5.00
CA PHE A 100 -9.97 9.63 -5.25
C PHE A 100 -10.01 10.87 -4.33
N LYS A 101 -11.21 11.27 -3.90
CA LYS A 101 -11.42 12.46 -3.06
C LYS A 101 -10.88 12.25 -1.65
N THR A 102 -11.04 11.06 -1.08
CA THR A 102 -10.61 10.72 0.29
C THR A 102 -9.35 9.86 0.32
N GLY A 103 -9.05 9.16 -0.78
CA GLY A 103 -8.04 8.10 -0.84
C GLY A 103 -8.47 6.80 -0.16
N ARG A 104 -9.74 6.69 0.22
CA ARG A 104 -10.24 5.55 0.99
C ARG A 104 -10.35 4.32 0.08
N LEU A 105 -9.68 3.25 0.48
CA LEU A 105 -9.73 1.95 -0.20
C LEU A 105 -10.00 0.86 0.83
N GLU A 106 -11.24 0.41 0.85
CA GLU A 106 -11.72 -0.52 1.87
C GLU A 106 -12.40 -1.80 1.35
N PRO A 107 -11.89 -2.44 0.28
CA PRO A 107 -12.51 -3.65 -0.25
C PRO A 107 -12.33 -4.82 0.71
N THR A 108 -13.33 -5.71 0.76
CA THR A 108 -13.13 -7.02 1.39
C THR A 108 -12.23 -7.88 0.51
N LEU A 109 -11.54 -8.85 1.10
CA LEU A 109 -10.72 -9.78 0.32
C LEU A 109 -11.54 -10.53 -0.73
N ASP A 110 -12.79 -10.85 -0.41
CA ASP A 110 -13.74 -11.51 -1.33
C ASP A 110 -14.09 -10.61 -2.52
N THR A 111 -14.37 -9.33 -2.27
CA THR A 111 -14.59 -8.32 -3.32
C THR A 111 -13.39 -8.20 -4.27
N ILE A 112 -12.16 -8.29 -3.74
CA ILE A 112 -10.96 -8.28 -4.59
C ILE A 112 -10.89 -9.55 -5.44
N CYS A 113 -11.20 -10.71 -4.86
CA CYS A 113 -11.19 -11.99 -5.57
C CYS A 113 -12.19 -12.01 -6.72
N ASP A 114 -13.43 -11.57 -6.48
CA ASP A 114 -14.51 -11.47 -7.46
C ASP A 114 -14.11 -10.57 -8.64
N ARG A 115 -13.62 -9.36 -8.35
CA ARG A 115 -13.27 -8.38 -9.39
C ARG A 115 -12.10 -8.79 -10.27
N VAL A 116 -11.14 -9.53 -9.73
CA VAL A 116 -9.93 -9.93 -10.47
C VAL A 116 -10.06 -11.36 -11.03
N GLY A 117 -11.00 -12.16 -10.51
CA GLY A 117 -11.20 -13.55 -10.88
C GLY A 117 -10.09 -14.47 -10.37
N TYR A 118 -9.45 -14.13 -9.25
CA TYR A 118 -8.32 -14.89 -8.70
C TYR A 118 -8.73 -15.61 -7.43
N ALA A 119 -8.15 -16.81 -7.22
CA ALA A 119 -8.28 -17.53 -5.97
C ALA A 119 -7.75 -16.69 -4.80
N ARG A 120 -8.39 -16.81 -3.63
CA ARG A 120 -8.05 -16.06 -2.41
C ARG A 120 -6.57 -16.16 -2.03
N ALA A 121 -5.99 -17.35 -2.10
CA ALA A 121 -4.57 -17.56 -1.80
C ALA A 121 -3.65 -16.80 -2.76
N THR A 122 -4.02 -16.72 -4.04
CA THR A 122 -3.28 -15.96 -5.06
C THR A 122 -3.35 -14.47 -4.76
N VAL A 123 -4.53 -13.95 -4.46
CA VAL A 123 -4.70 -12.53 -4.08
C VAL A 123 -3.84 -12.18 -2.87
N VAL A 124 -3.85 -13.01 -1.82
CA VAL A 124 -3.01 -12.78 -0.63
C VAL A 124 -1.51 -12.77 -0.97
N LYS A 125 -1.03 -13.69 -1.81
CA LYS A 125 0.36 -13.71 -2.26
C LYS A 125 0.75 -12.44 -3.03
N LEU A 126 -0.08 -12.03 -3.97
CA LEU A 126 0.17 -10.82 -4.79
C LEU A 126 0.11 -9.55 -3.95
N LEU A 127 -0.85 -9.45 -3.04
CA LEU A 127 -0.96 -8.37 -2.07
C LEU A 127 0.32 -8.28 -1.21
N ARG A 128 0.84 -9.42 -0.75
CA ARG A 128 2.09 -9.45 0.02
C ARG A 128 3.30 -9.02 -0.81
N GLN A 129 3.38 -9.46 -2.06
CA GLN A 129 4.44 -9.03 -2.99
C GLN A 129 4.41 -7.51 -3.23
N LEU A 130 3.21 -6.94 -3.45
CA LEU A 130 3.04 -5.49 -3.59
C LEU A 130 3.44 -4.73 -2.33
N GLN A 131 3.20 -5.31 -1.15
CA GLN A 131 3.59 -4.73 0.13
C GLN A 131 5.11 -4.77 0.34
N ASP A 132 5.76 -5.89 0.01
CA ASP A 132 7.20 -6.07 0.16
C ASP A 132 8.00 -5.06 -0.70
N LEU A 133 7.49 -4.82 -1.91
CA LEU A 133 8.03 -3.81 -2.83
C LEU A 133 7.64 -2.37 -2.46
N GLY A 134 6.78 -2.19 -1.46
CA GLY A 134 6.37 -0.87 -0.97
C GLY A 134 5.34 -0.14 -1.83
N PHE A 135 4.67 -0.81 -2.76
CA PHE A 135 3.60 -0.21 -3.57
C PHE A 135 2.33 0.03 -2.76
N ILE A 136 2.01 -0.87 -1.84
CA ILE A 136 0.82 -0.79 -1.01
C ILE A 136 1.14 -1.00 0.47
N ARG A 137 0.28 -0.44 1.32
CA ARG A 137 0.26 -0.69 2.76
C ARG A 137 -1.18 -0.93 3.17
N TRP A 138 -1.42 -1.94 4.00
CA TRP A 138 -2.70 -2.11 4.67
C TRP A 138 -2.54 -1.91 6.18
N ILE A 139 -3.61 -1.44 6.79
CA ILE A 139 -3.75 -1.31 8.24
C ILE A 139 -4.69 -2.38 8.76
N ARG A 140 -4.45 -2.88 9.98
CA ARG A 140 -5.42 -3.72 10.69
C ARG A 140 -6.51 -2.81 11.25
N ARG A 141 -7.78 -3.17 11.05
CA ARG A 141 -8.93 -2.38 11.54
C ARG A 141 -9.41 -2.75 12.94
N SER A 142 -9.08 -3.94 13.43
CA SER A 142 -9.51 -4.42 14.75
C SER A 142 -8.40 -5.22 15.43
N GLU A 143 -8.15 -4.94 16.70
CA GLU A 143 -7.39 -5.79 17.61
C GLU A 143 -8.35 -6.84 18.23
N ARG A 144 -7.87 -8.04 18.53
CA ARG A 144 -8.58 -9.05 19.32
C ARG A 144 -8.02 -9.05 20.73
#